data_AF-A0A2T0MKL7-F1
#
_entry.id   AF-A0A2T0MKL7-F1
#
_cell.length_a   1.000
_cell.length_b   1.000
_cell.length_c   1.000
_cell.angle_alpha   90.00
_cell.angle_beta   90.00
_cell.angle_gamma   90.00
#
_symmetry.space_group_name_H-M   'P 1'
#
loop_
_entity.id
_entity.type
_entity.pdbx_description
1 polymer ?
#
loop_
_entity_poly.entity_id
_entity_poly.type
_entity_poly.pdbx_seq_one_letter_code
_entity_poly.pdbx_strand_id
1 'polypeptide(L)' 'MSARKPIRTGRPDVKPDAPSHVKGVKEGNSTGNYDKQDGHLPDGRSTARRSTGINPGKHDPIDPGMPNLSPA' A
#
# COMPACT_ATOMS: atom_id res chain seq x y z
N MET A 1 4.65 27.34 -11.24
CA MET A 1 3.80 26.53 -10.33
C MET A 1 2.40 26.49 -10.95
N SER A 2 2.00 25.36 -11.55
CA SER A 2 0.70 25.26 -12.25
C SER A 2 -0.42 25.09 -11.23
N ALA A 3 -1.47 25.92 -11.33
CA ALA A 3 -2.63 25.86 -10.45
C ALA A 3 -3.33 24.48 -10.56
N ARG A 4 -3.50 23.79 -9.42
CA ARG A 4 -4.22 22.50 -9.36
C ARG A 4 -5.65 22.72 -9.85
N LYS A 5 -5.96 22.21 -11.04
CA LYS A 5 -7.37 22.03 -11.46
C LYS A 5 -8.02 21.01 -10.51
N PRO A 6 -9.22 21.29 -9.98
CA PRO A 6 -9.93 20.33 -9.13
C PRO A 6 -10.32 19.09 -9.94
N ILE A 7 -10.18 17.91 -9.32
CA ILE A 7 -10.61 16.64 -9.90
C ILE A 7 -12.13 16.70 -10.02
N ARG A 8 -12.66 16.52 -11.24
CA ARG A 8 -14.10 16.45 -11.48
C ARG A 8 -14.55 14.99 -11.33
N THR A 9 -15.28 14.70 -10.27
CA THR A 9 -15.96 13.41 -10.11
C THR A 9 -17.38 13.48 -10.66
N GLY A 10 -17.89 12.36 -11.18
CA GLY A 10 -19.26 12.24 -11.70
C GLY A 10 -20.31 12.12 -10.59
N ARG A 11 -21.58 11.93 -10.97
CA ARG A 11 -22.63 11.54 -10.02
C ARG A 11 -22.37 10.09 -9.58
N PRO A 12 -22.36 9.79 -8.27
CA PRO A 12 -22.28 8.41 -7.79
C PRO A 12 -23.53 7.63 -8.21
N ASP A 13 -23.35 6.43 -8.74
CA ASP A 13 -24.47 5.53 -9.09
C ASP A 13 -25.16 4.96 -7.85
N VAL A 14 -24.44 4.91 -6.72
CA VAL A 14 -24.92 4.37 -5.44
C VAL A 14 -24.46 5.24 -4.27
N LYS A 15 -25.27 5.27 -3.21
CA LYS A 15 -24.89 5.80 -1.90
C LYS A 15 -24.38 4.64 -1.04
N PRO A 16 -23.17 4.72 -0.44
CA PRO A 16 -22.73 3.72 0.51
C PRO A 16 -23.74 3.60 1.65
N ASP A 17 -24.17 2.37 1.91
CA ASP A 17 -25.16 1.99 2.94
C ASP A 17 -24.52 1.83 4.33
N ALA A 18 -23.22 1.55 4.39
CA ALA A 18 -22.43 1.46 5.61
C ALA A 18 -21.09 2.23 5.49
N PRO A 19 -20.52 2.72 6.60
CA PRO A 19 -19.19 3.31 6.58
C PRO A 19 -18.15 2.23 6.26
N SER A 20 -17.23 2.54 5.34
CA SER A 20 -16.11 1.64 4.97
C SER A 20 -15.19 1.31 6.16
N HIS A 21 -15.23 2.14 7.20
CA HIS A 21 -14.57 1.92 8.48
C HIS A 21 -15.57 2.04 9.62
N VAL A 22 -15.75 0.96 10.39
CA VAL A 22 -16.60 0.95 11.58
C VAL A 22 -15.75 1.37 12.78
N LYS A 23 -16.20 2.39 13.52
CA LYS A 23 -15.54 2.85 14.74
C LYS A 23 -15.35 1.68 15.71
N GLY A 24 -14.11 1.42 16.13
CA GLY A 24 -13.75 0.31 17.01
C GLY A 24 -13.23 -0.95 16.30
N VAL A 25 -13.38 -1.05 14.98
CA VAL A 25 -12.71 -2.09 14.17
C VAL A 25 -11.28 -1.64 13.89
N LYS A 26 -10.31 -2.47 14.28
CA LYS A 26 -8.89 -2.20 14.03
C LYS A 26 -8.60 -2.32 12.54
N GLU A 27 -7.88 -1.34 12.00
CA GLU A 27 -7.41 -1.38 10.63
C GLU A 27 -6.34 -2.47 10.45
N GLY A 28 -6.20 -2.98 9.22
CA GLY A 28 -5.21 -4.03 8.93
C GLY A 28 -3.76 -3.63 9.20
N ASN A 29 -3.47 -2.33 9.17
CA ASN A 29 -2.18 -1.69 9.50
C ASN A 29 -2.06 -1.23 10.96
N SER A 30 -3.04 -1.52 11.83
CA SER A 30 -2.98 -1.12 13.24
C SER A 30 -1.81 -1.77 14.00
N THR A 31 -1.35 -1.12 15.07
CA THR A 31 -0.34 -1.65 16.00
C THR A 31 -0.63 -3.09 16.43
N GLY A 32 0.36 -3.97 16.27
CA GLY A 32 0.27 -5.41 16.50
C GLY A 32 -0.12 -6.25 15.28
N ASN A 33 -0.68 -5.65 14.22
CA ASN A 33 -0.95 -6.34 12.96
C ASN A 33 0.26 -6.31 12.02
N TYR A 34 0.99 -5.18 11.96
CA TYR A 34 2.19 -5.06 11.14
C TYR A 34 3.33 -5.98 11.63
N ASP A 35 3.40 -6.29 12.92
CA ASP A 35 4.41 -7.22 13.48
C ASP A 35 4.28 -8.64 12.91
N LYS A 36 3.09 -8.97 12.38
CA LYS A 36 2.78 -10.27 11.76
C LYS A 36 2.82 -10.21 10.24
N GLN A 37 3.06 -9.03 9.66
CA GLN A 37 3.06 -8.80 8.21
C GLN A 37 4.43 -8.32 7.75
N ASP A 38 5.22 -9.26 7.24
CA ASP A 38 6.53 -8.99 6.65
C ASP A 38 6.44 -7.88 5.59
N GLY A 39 7.25 -6.83 5.77
CA GLY A 39 7.30 -5.69 4.87
C GLY A 39 6.19 -4.66 5.06
N HIS A 40 5.38 -4.75 6.11
CA HIS A 40 4.48 -3.67 6.52
C HIS A 40 5.13 -2.85 7.63
N LEU A 41 5.38 -1.57 7.37
CA LEU A 41 6.11 -0.70 8.30
C LEU A 41 5.16 0.03 9.27
N PRO A 42 5.63 0.40 10.48
CA PRO A 42 4.80 1.09 11.47
C PRO A 42 4.28 2.46 11.03
N ASP A 43 4.92 3.08 10.04
CA ASP A 43 4.52 4.36 9.45
C ASP A 43 3.48 4.21 8.31
N GLY A 44 2.96 2.98 8.12
CA GLY A 44 1.97 2.65 7.09
C GLY A 44 2.55 2.44 5.69
N ARG A 45 3.87 2.57 5.51
CA ARG A 45 4.52 2.21 4.24
C ARG A 45 4.60 0.69 4.10
N SER A 46 4.70 0.23 2.86
CA SER A 46 4.91 -1.19 2.55
C SER A 46 6.14 -1.34 1.67
N THR A 47 6.87 -2.44 1.87
CA THR A 47 8.09 -2.78 1.14
C THR A 47 7.79 -3.86 0.10
N ALA A 48 8.70 -4.14 -0.84
CA ALA A 48 8.42 -5.14 -1.88
C ALA A 48 8.14 -6.53 -1.30
N ARG A 49 8.66 -6.82 -0.11
CA ARG A 49 8.42 -8.09 0.60
C ARG A 49 6.95 -8.32 0.91
N ARG A 50 6.19 -7.27 1.21
CA ARG A 50 4.74 -7.36 1.48
C ARG A 50 3.92 -7.73 0.23
N SER A 51 4.38 -7.34 -0.95
CA SER A 51 3.65 -7.55 -2.21
C SER A 51 4.11 -8.79 -2.97
N THR A 52 5.37 -9.17 -2.82
CA THR A 52 6.00 -10.25 -3.61
C THR A 52 6.48 -11.43 -2.76
N GLY A 53 6.63 -11.25 -1.44
CA GLY A 53 7.28 -12.22 -0.56
C GLY A 53 8.81 -12.31 -0.71
N ILE A 54 9.39 -11.61 -1.69
CA ILE A 54 10.82 -11.68 -2.02
C ILE A 54 11.61 -10.72 -1.12
N ASN A 55 12.86 -11.09 -0.77
CA ASN A 55 13.82 -10.18 -0.15
C ASN A 55 14.72 -9.53 -1.22
N PRO A 56 14.41 -8.32 -1.70
CA PRO A 56 15.10 -7.65 -2.81
C PRO A 56 16.59 -7.46 -2.56
N GLY A 57 17.02 -7.25 -1.32
CA GLY A 57 18.44 -7.05 -1.00
C GLY A 57 19.31 -8.30 -1.21
N LYS A 58 18.70 -9.46 -1.49
CA LYS A 58 19.39 -10.73 -1.78
C LYS A 58 19.23 -11.18 -3.24
N HIS A 59 18.54 -10.40 -4.06
CA HIS A 59 18.21 -10.79 -5.42
C HIS A 59 18.43 -9.62 -6.37
N ASP A 60 19.05 -9.92 -7.50
CA ASP A 60 19.19 -9.01 -8.62
C ASP A 60 18.18 -9.37 -9.72
N PRO A 61 17.98 -8.50 -10.72
CA PRO A 61 17.08 -8.77 -11.82
C PRO A 61 17.59 -9.97 -12.64
N ILE A 62 16.67 -10.79 -13.13
CA ILE A 62 17.02 -11.97 -13.93
C ILE A 62 17.56 -11.54 -15.31
N ASP A 63 17.00 -10.46 -15.85
CA ASP A 63 17.45 -9.84 -17.10
C ASP A 63 18.19 -8.52 -16.78
N PRO A 64 19.38 -8.26 -17.37
CA PRO A 64 20.16 -7.04 -17.13
C PRO A 64 19.43 -5.72 -17.44
N GLY A 65 18.41 -5.74 -18.30
CA GLY A 65 17.61 -4.56 -18.63
C GLY A 65 16.52 -4.25 -17.61
N MET A 66 16.24 -5.16 -16.66
CA MET A 66 15.20 -4.97 -15.66
C MET A 66 15.71 -4.15 -14.47
N PRO A 67 14.86 -3.31 -13.86
CA PRO A 67 15.20 -2.67 -12.60
C PRO A 67 15.14 -3.67 -11.44
N ASN A 68 15.89 -3.37 -10.39
CA ASN A 68 15.75 -4.07 -9.12
C ASN A 68 14.37 -3.82 -8.48
N LEU A 69 13.89 -4.80 -7.72
CA LEU A 69 12.66 -4.65 -6.93
C LEU A 69 12.85 -3.54 -5.89
N SER A 70 11.75 -2.85 -5.55
CA SER A 70 11.75 -1.86 -4.47
C SER A 70 12.33 -2.47 -3.18
N PRO A 71 13.05 -1.73 -2.32
CA PRO A 71 13.68 -2.28 -1.12
C PRO A 71 12.70 -3.03 -0.20
N ALA A 72 13.23 -3.97 0.59
CA ALA A 72 12.53 -4.69 1.67
C ALA A 72 12.44 -3.88 2.96
#